data_AF-A0A1A9WF53-F1
#
_entry.id   AF-A0A1A9WF53-F1
#
_cell.length_a   1.000
_cell.length_b   1.000
_cell.length_c   1.000
_cell.angle_alpha   90.00
_cell.angle_beta   90.00
_cell.angle_gamma   90.00
#
_symmetry.space_group_name_H-M   'P 1'
#
loop_
_entity.id
_entity.type
_entity.pdbx_description
1 polymer ?
#
loop_
_entity_poly.entity_id
_entity_poly.type
_entity_poly.pdbx_seq_one_letter_code
_entity_poly.pdbx_strand_id
1 'polypeptide(L)'
;MISKKEQLLNQPWQQQRYMKHKNKVKTAVALIDHSPPLQYQHVKDKSKKLQAERERISLINTENVRLLQKLTEIMQGKRMPDLWTEPRPNFLGRVKLFKTSSNDRDEDGNKKLGKDIEKQNNNKITCPRCNKRAK
;
A
#
# COMPACT_ATOMS: atom_id res chain seq x y z
N MET A 1 -32.32 76.80 -36.21
CA MET A 1 -31.25 76.30 -37.11
C MET A 1 -29.93 76.86 -36.61
N ILE A 2 -28.90 76.03 -36.47
CA ILE A 2 -27.57 76.49 -36.04
C ILE A 2 -27.01 77.46 -37.09
N SER A 3 -26.39 78.54 -36.64
CA SER A 3 -25.86 79.56 -37.55
C SER A 3 -24.69 78.98 -38.35
N LYS A 4 -24.55 79.39 -39.61
CA LYS A 4 -23.43 78.99 -40.49
C LYS A 4 -22.07 79.29 -39.85
N LYS A 5 -22.00 80.35 -39.05
CA LYS A 5 -20.84 80.71 -38.22
C LYS A 5 -20.55 79.68 -37.13
N GLU A 6 -21.57 79.22 -36.39
CA GLU A 6 -21.39 78.19 -35.36
C GLU A 6 -21.02 76.83 -35.97
N GLN A 7 -21.55 76.53 -37.15
CA GLN A 7 -21.25 75.29 -37.86
C GLN A 7 -19.80 75.23 -38.39
N LEU A 8 -19.19 76.38 -38.70
CA LEU A 8 -17.80 76.47 -39.13
C LEU A 8 -16.84 76.61 -37.94
N LEU A 9 -17.17 77.42 -36.93
CA LEU A 9 -16.27 77.68 -35.81
C LEU A 9 -16.39 76.65 -34.70
N ASN A 10 -17.59 76.21 -34.29
CA ASN A 10 -17.77 75.45 -33.06
C ASN A 10 -17.87 73.93 -33.29
N GLN A 11 -18.55 73.53 -34.36
CA GLN A 11 -18.77 72.13 -34.73
C GLN A 11 -17.47 71.30 -34.86
N PRO A 12 -16.40 71.77 -35.54
CA PRO A 12 -15.17 70.98 -35.67
C PRO A 12 -14.53 70.65 -34.32
N TRP A 13 -14.51 71.62 -33.39
CA TRP A 13 -13.96 71.42 -32.05
C TRP A 13 -14.84 70.49 -31.20
N GLN A 14 -16.16 70.61 -31.32
CA GLN A 14 -17.09 69.70 -30.65
C GLN A 14 -16.92 68.26 -31.16
N GLN A 15 -16.81 68.09 -32.47
CA GLN A 15 -16.59 66.78 -33.09
C GLN A 15 -15.23 66.19 -32.68
N GLN A 16 -14.17 67.00 -32.64
CA GLN A 16 -12.85 66.55 -32.20
C GLN A 16 -12.85 66.18 -30.70
N ARG A 17 -13.52 66.96 -29.85
CA ARG A 17 -13.68 66.66 -28.42
C ARG A 17 -14.48 65.36 -28.22
N TYR A 18 -15.55 65.18 -28.99
CA TYR A 18 -16.35 63.95 -28.98
C TYR A 18 -15.52 62.74 -29.40
N MET A 19 -14.75 62.83 -30.48
CA MET A 19 -13.89 61.74 -30.94
C MET A 19 -12.80 61.41 -29.91
N LYS A 20 -12.17 62.42 -29.30
CA LYS A 20 -11.20 62.21 -28.21
C LYS A 20 -11.84 61.52 -27.00
N HIS A 21 -13.02 61.96 -26.59
CA HIS A 21 -13.76 61.33 -25.49
C HIS A 21 -14.12 59.88 -25.81
N LYS A 22 -14.68 59.64 -27.01
CA LYS A 22 -15.03 58.29 -27.47
C LYS A 22 -13.82 57.37 -27.50
N ASN A 23 -12.66 57.87 -27.92
CA ASN A 23 -11.42 57.10 -27.88
C ASN A 23 -11.00 56.79 -26.44
N LYS A 24 -11.04 57.75 -25.53
CA LYS A 24 -10.74 57.51 -24.10
C LYS A 24 -11.67 56.48 -23.46
N VAL A 25 -12.96 56.53 -23.78
CA VAL A 25 -13.95 55.55 -23.31
C VAL A 25 -13.65 54.16 -23.88
N LYS A 26 -13.33 54.07 -25.17
CA LYS A 26 -12.97 52.80 -25.83
C LYS A 26 -11.69 52.18 -25.27
N THR A 27 -10.70 53.00 -24.92
CA THR A 27 -9.42 52.55 -24.37
C THR A 27 -9.43 52.45 -22.85
N ALA A 28 -10.55 52.71 -22.18
CA ALA A 28 -10.63 52.63 -20.74
C ALA A 28 -10.48 51.18 -20.30
N VAL A 29 -9.49 50.91 -19.47
CA VAL A 29 -9.25 49.62 -18.81
C VAL A 29 -9.69 49.74 -17.34
N ALA A 30 -9.97 48.61 -16.68
CA ALA A 30 -10.26 48.60 -15.25
C ALA A 30 -9.13 49.29 -14.47
N LEU A 31 -9.51 50.17 -13.52
CA LEU A 31 -8.55 50.90 -12.68
C LEU A 31 -7.75 49.97 -11.76
N ILE A 32 -8.36 48.84 -11.39
CA ILE A 32 -7.79 47.84 -10.51
C ILE A 32 -7.70 46.54 -11.31
N ASP A 33 -6.49 46.00 -11.39
CA ASP A 33 -6.28 44.67 -11.94
C ASP A 33 -6.86 43.62 -10.97
N HIS A 34 -7.74 42.76 -11.49
CA HIS A 34 -8.34 41.64 -10.77
C HIS A 34 -7.78 40.30 -11.25
N SER A 35 -6.73 40.32 -12.07
CA SER A 35 -6.09 39.12 -12.55
C SER A 35 -5.43 38.36 -11.39
N PRO A 36 -5.50 37.01 -11.40
CA PRO A 36 -4.81 36.23 -10.40
C PRO A 36 -3.30 36.39 -10.55
N PRO A 37 -2.54 36.35 -9.44
CA PRO A 37 -1.08 36.43 -9.50
C PRO A 37 -0.50 35.25 -10.28
N LEU A 38 0.71 35.46 -10.82
CA LEU A 38 1.42 34.43 -11.57
C LEU A 38 1.62 33.18 -10.71
N GLN A 39 1.17 32.03 -11.20
CA GLN A 39 1.30 30.78 -10.47
C GLN A 39 2.68 30.17 -10.67
N TYR A 40 3.52 30.23 -9.64
CA TYR A 40 4.83 29.58 -9.66
C TYR A 40 4.72 28.07 -9.44
N GLN A 41 5.46 27.29 -10.22
CA GLN A 41 5.47 25.83 -10.12
C GLN A 41 5.89 25.33 -8.74
N HIS A 42 6.86 25.98 -8.08
CA HIS A 42 7.30 25.61 -6.73
C HIS A 42 6.23 25.82 -5.63
N VAL A 43 5.19 26.63 -5.90
CA VAL A 43 4.05 26.83 -4.99
C VAL A 43 3.00 25.74 -5.21
N LYS A 44 2.80 25.31 -6.46
CA LYS A 44 1.90 24.21 -6.82
C LYS A 44 2.47 22.86 -6.39
N ASP A 45 3.75 22.65 -6.67
CA ASP A 45 4.40 21.35 -6.56
C ASP A 45 5.35 21.30 -5.37
N LYS A 46 5.01 20.44 -4.40
CA LYS A 46 5.87 20.15 -3.25
C LYS A 46 6.93 19.12 -3.64
N SER A 47 7.92 19.54 -4.44
CA SER A 47 8.98 18.67 -4.99
C SER A 47 9.65 17.77 -3.94
N LYS A 48 10.02 18.34 -2.78
CA LYS A 48 10.62 17.58 -1.66
C LYS A 48 9.70 16.48 -1.12
N LYS A 49 8.39 16.73 -1.07
CA LYS A 49 7.41 15.71 -0.63
C LYS A 49 7.34 14.58 -1.65
N LEU A 50 7.30 14.90 -2.94
CA LEU A 50 7.29 13.90 -4.02
C LEU A 50 8.58 13.07 -4.03
N GLN A 51 9.72 13.70 -3.80
CA GLN A 51 11.00 13.02 -3.68
C GLN A 51 11.00 12.03 -2.51
N ALA A 52 10.62 12.48 -1.31
CA ALA A 52 10.59 11.62 -0.12
C ALA A 52 9.67 10.40 -0.30
N GLU A 53 8.54 10.56 -0.97
CA GLU A 53 7.63 9.44 -1.27
C GLU A 53 8.26 8.44 -2.25
N ARG A 54 8.96 8.93 -3.29
CA ARG A 54 9.69 8.05 -4.23
C ARG A 54 10.79 7.26 -3.55
N GLU A 55 11.56 7.92 -2.68
CA GLU A 55 12.61 7.28 -1.89
C GLU A 55 12.03 6.21 -0.95
N ARG A 56 10.93 6.53 -0.25
CA ARG A 56 10.21 5.57 0.60
C ARG A 56 9.75 4.35 -0.20
N ILE A 57 9.11 4.55 -1.35
CA ILE A 57 8.63 3.46 -2.21
C ILE A 57 9.80 2.61 -2.71
N SER A 58 10.90 3.25 -3.10
CA SER A 58 12.12 2.55 -3.53
C SER A 58 12.66 1.63 -2.44
N LEU A 59 12.76 2.13 -1.20
CA LEU A 59 13.19 1.34 -0.04
C LEU A 59 12.26 0.16 0.24
N ILE A 60 10.94 0.37 0.20
CA ILE A 60 9.96 -0.70 0.37
C ILE A 60 10.14 -1.78 -0.69
N ASN A 61 10.32 -1.39 -1.95
CA ASN A 61 10.51 -2.34 -3.04
C ASN A 61 11.80 -3.14 -2.89
N THR A 62 12.90 -2.50 -2.50
CA THR A 62 14.17 -3.21 -2.27
C THR A 62 14.05 -4.23 -1.13
N GLU A 63 13.38 -3.87 -0.04
CA GLU A 63 13.18 -4.78 1.10
C GLU A 63 12.21 -5.92 0.75
N ASN A 64 11.18 -5.66 -0.06
CA ASN A 64 10.26 -6.70 -0.55
C ASN A 64 11.01 -7.74 -1.40
N VAL A 65 11.88 -7.31 -2.31
CA VAL A 65 12.70 -8.22 -3.13
C VAL A 65 13.62 -9.05 -2.23
N ARG A 66 14.28 -8.41 -1.26
CA ARG A 66 15.15 -9.10 -0.29
C ARG A 66 14.39 -10.14 0.54
N LEU A 67 13.18 -9.80 0.99
CA LEU A 67 12.31 -10.72 1.73
C LEU A 67 11.94 -11.94 0.87
N LEU A 68 11.54 -11.71 -0.38
CA LEU A 68 11.19 -12.79 -1.32
C LEU A 68 12.36 -13.74 -1.60
N GLN A 69 13.57 -13.21 -1.74
CA GLN A 69 14.79 -14.01 -1.89
C GLN A 69 14.99 -14.93 -0.68
N LYS A 70 14.95 -14.39 0.54
CA LYS A 70 15.09 -15.17 1.77
C LYS A 70 13.99 -16.22 1.94
N LEU A 71 12.74 -15.88 1.63
CA LEU A 71 11.64 -16.83 1.68
C LEU A 71 11.86 -17.97 0.69
N THR A 72 12.33 -17.67 -0.51
CA THR A 72 12.64 -18.66 -1.53
C THR A 72 13.76 -19.60 -1.07
N GLU A 73 14.83 -19.05 -0.48
CA GLU A 73 15.92 -19.84 0.11
C GLU A 73 15.41 -20.78 1.21
N ILE A 74 14.54 -20.30 2.11
CA ILE A 74 13.92 -21.13 3.15
C ILE A 74 13.04 -22.22 2.56
N MET A 75 12.26 -21.91 1.52
CA MET A 75 11.39 -22.87 0.84
C MET A 75 12.19 -23.95 0.11
N GLN A 76 13.34 -23.60 -0.47
CA GLN A 76 14.25 -24.54 -1.13
C GLN A 76 15.04 -25.39 -0.11
N GLY A 77 15.55 -24.75 0.94
CA GLY A 77 16.31 -25.37 2.02
C GLY A 77 15.41 -26.11 3.01
N LYS A 78 14.84 -27.25 2.61
CA LYS A 78 14.12 -28.13 3.53
C LYS A 78 15.09 -28.69 4.57
N ARG A 79 15.10 -28.12 5.79
CA ARG A 79 15.92 -28.59 6.92
C ARG A 79 15.56 -30.01 7.38
N MET A 80 14.33 -30.44 7.13
CA MET A 80 13.84 -31.79 7.42
C MET A 80 13.12 -32.35 6.17
N PRO A 81 13.31 -33.63 5.84
CA PRO A 81 12.48 -34.29 4.83
C PRO A 81 11.01 -34.32 5.28
N ASP A 82 10.08 -34.12 4.34
CA ASP A 82 8.63 -34.21 4.64
C ASP A 82 8.23 -35.63 5.09
N LEU A 83 9.03 -36.62 4.70
CA LEU A 83 8.87 -38.01 5.09
C LEU A 83 9.65 -38.27 6.38
N TRP A 84 8.93 -38.51 7.46
CA TRP A 84 9.48 -39.08 8.69
C TRP A 84 9.67 -40.58 8.46
N THR A 85 10.90 -41.01 8.13
CA THR A 85 11.23 -42.44 7.98
C THR A 85 11.14 -43.17 9.32
N GLU A 86 11.38 -42.45 10.42
CA GLU A 86 11.30 -42.96 11.79
C GLU A 86 10.08 -42.35 12.51
N PRO A 87 9.36 -43.14 13.33
CA PRO A 87 8.27 -42.62 14.14
C PRO A 87 8.80 -41.53 15.07
N ARG A 88 8.01 -40.47 15.26
CA ARG A 88 8.40 -39.35 16.12
C ARG A 88 8.81 -39.86 17.51
N PRO A 89 9.95 -39.42 18.07
CA PRO A 89 10.35 -39.81 19.40
C PRO A 89 9.26 -39.40 20.40
N ASN A 90 8.75 -40.37 21.14
CA ASN A 90 7.70 -40.16 22.13
C ASN A 90 8.32 -39.55 23.40
N PHE A 91 8.32 -38.23 23.50
CA PHE A 91 8.80 -37.51 24.68
C PHE A 91 7.91 -37.70 25.93
N LEU A 92 6.76 -38.35 25.81
CA LEU A 92 5.88 -38.65 26.94
C LEU A 92 6.30 -39.94 27.68
N GLY A 93 7.27 -40.69 27.14
CA GLY A 93 7.91 -41.78 27.85
C GLY A 93 8.88 -41.22 28.90
N ARG A 94 8.44 -41.16 30.18
CA ARG A 94 9.36 -40.90 31.28
C ARG A 94 10.32 -42.08 31.41
N VAL A 95 11.50 -41.98 30.82
CA VAL A 95 12.60 -42.91 31.08
C VAL A 95 13.09 -42.63 32.50
N LYS A 96 12.86 -43.57 33.43
CA LYS A 96 13.41 -43.46 34.79
C LYS A 96 14.93 -43.55 34.68
N LEU A 97 15.65 -42.45 34.94
CA LEU A 97 17.12 -42.41 34.95
C LEU A 97 17.74 -43.24 36.08
N PHE A 98 16.96 -43.59 37.09
CA PHE A 98 17.42 -44.32 38.27
C PHE A 98 16.73 -45.68 38.36
N LYS A 99 17.51 -46.73 38.62
CA LYS A 99 16.98 -48.07 38.94
C LYS A 99 16.20 -47.98 40.25
N THR A 100 14.89 -48.11 40.18
CA THR A 100 14.08 -48.40 41.37
C THR A 100 14.43 -49.81 41.83
N SER A 101 14.77 -49.94 43.12
CA SER A 101 15.02 -51.23 43.77
C SER A 101 13.90 -52.21 43.41
N SER A 102 14.29 -53.39 42.93
CA SER A 102 13.48 -54.45 42.36
C SER A 102 12.26 -54.82 43.22
N ASN A 103 11.04 -54.45 42.79
CA ASN A 103 9.82 -55.20 43.14
C ASN A 103 8.51 -54.80 42.41
N ASP A 104 8.56 -54.24 41.20
CA ASP A 104 7.31 -54.02 40.43
C ASP A 104 7.31 -54.87 39.15
N ARG A 105 6.37 -55.82 39.08
CA ARG A 105 6.07 -56.63 37.90
C ARG A 105 5.20 -55.79 36.96
N ASP A 106 5.77 -55.25 35.89
CA ASP A 106 5.02 -54.46 34.90
C ASP A 106 4.49 -55.36 33.76
N GLU A 107 3.27 -55.90 33.92
CA GLU A 107 2.43 -56.42 32.82
C GLU A 107 1.51 -55.32 32.27
N ASP A 108 2.01 -54.25 31.63
CA ASP A 108 1.09 -53.22 31.09
C ASP A 108 1.56 -52.47 29.83
N GLY A 109 2.52 -53.02 29.08
CA GLY A 109 3.02 -52.38 27.85
C GLY A 109 2.19 -52.61 26.58
N ASN A 110 1.48 -53.74 26.47
CA ASN A 110 1.04 -54.24 25.16
C ASN A 110 -0.41 -53.89 24.75
N LYS A 111 -1.24 -53.32 25.66
CA LYS A 111 -2.65 -52.98 25.35
C LYS A 111 -2.87 -51.58 24.77
N LYS A 112 -1.89 -50.67 24.85
CA LYS A 112 -2.05 -49.27 24.39
C LYS A 112 -1.77 -49.06 22.90
N LEU A 113 -0.85 -49.81 22.31
CA LEU A 113 -0.43 -49.63 20.91
C LEU A 113 -1.54 -49.93 19.88
N GLY A 114 -2.44 -50.88 20.15
CA GLY A 114 -3.50 -51.25 19.20
C GLY A 114 -4.57 -50.17 19.00
N LYS A 115 -4.87 -49.37 20.04
CA LYS A 115 -5.96 -48.37 20.00
C LYS A 115 -5.57 -47.05 19.32
N ASP A 116 -4.27 -46.75 19.26
CA ASP A 116 -3.77 -45.50 18.70
C ASP A 116 -3.61 -45.59 17.16
N ILE A 117 -3.36 -46.80 16.64
CA ILE A 117 -3.29 -47.06 15.18
C ILE A 117 -4.68 -46.94 14.54
N GLU A 118 -5.74 -47.42 15.21
CA GLU A 118 -7.12 -47.34 14.70
C GLU A 118 -7.66 -45.90 14.69
N LYS A 119 -7.20 -45.03 15.59
CA LYS A 119 -7.57 -43.60 15.63
C LYS A 119 -6.89 -42.78 14.53
N GLN A 120 -5.68 -43.15 14.11
CA GLN A 120 -4.96 -42.44 13.05
C GLN A 120 -5.59 -42.71 11.67
N ASN A 121 -6.11 -43.92 11.43
CA ASN A 121 -6.77 -44.28 10.18
C ASN A 121 -8.14 -43.60 9.98
N ASN A 122 -8.78 -43.13 11.04
CA ASN A 122 -10.12 -42.53 11.00
C ASN A 122 -10.12 -40.99 10.94
N ASN A 123 -8.96 -40.34 11.13
CA ASN A 123 -8.85 -38.88 11.06
C ASN A 123 -8.71 -38.42 9.60
N LYS A 124 -9.84 -38.32 8.92
CA LYS A 124 -9.93 -37.70 7.59
C LYS A 124 -9.63 -36.20 7.73
N ILE A 125 -8.41 -35.81 7.38
CA ILE A 125 -7.88 -34.44 7.45
C ILE A 125 -8.78 -33.51 6.62
N THR A 126 -9.48 -32.59 7.28
CA THR A 126 -10.26 -31.51 6.66
C THR A 126 -9.55 -30.17 6.82
N CYS A 127 -9.62 -29.31 5.79
CA CYS A 127 -9.02 -27.98 5.85
C CYS A 127 -9.80 -27.07 6.83
N PRO A 128 -9.13 -26.45 7.82
CA PRO A 128 -9.80 -25.64 8.85
C PRO A 128 -10.44 -24.35 8.32
N ARG A 129 -10.21 -23.99 7.05
CA ARG A 129 -10.82 -22.81 6.40
C ARG A 129 -12.13 -23.12 5.68
N CYS A 130 -12.32 -24.35 5.18
CA CYS A 130 -13.44 -24.65 4.27
C CYS A 130 -14.18 -25.98 4.54
N ASN A 131 -13.78 -26.76 5.56
CA ASN A 131 -14.36 -28.05 5.92
C ASN A 131 -14.52 -29.06 4.77
N LYS A 132 -13.86 -28.84 3.62
CA LYS A 132 -13.80 -29.80 2.52
C LYS A 132 -12.73 -30.84 2.82
N ARG A 133 -13.03 -32.12 2.56
CA ARG A 133 -12.03 -33.18 2.55
C ARG A 133 -11.14 -33.00 1.32
N ALA A 134 -9.83 -33.17 1.49
CA ALA A 134 -8.93 -33.33 0.36
C ALA A 134 -9.35 -34.60 -0.42
N LYS A 135 -9.49 -34.48 -1.74
CA LYS A 135 -9.62 -35.65 -2.62
C LYS A 135 -8.26 -36.32 -2.76
#